data_AF-A0A511MXR3-F1
#
_entry.id   AF-A0A511MXR3-F1
#
_cell.length_a   1.000
_cell.length_b   1.000
_cell.length_c   1.000
_cell.angle_alpha   90.00
_cell.angle_beta   90.00
_cell.angle_gamma   90.00
#
_symmetry.space_group_name_H-M   'P 1'
#
loop_
_entity.id
_entity.type
_entity.pdbx_description
1 polymer ?
#
loop_
_entity_poly.entity_id
_entity_poly.type
_entity_poly.pdbx_seq_one_letter_code
_entity_poly.pdbx_strand_id
1 'polypeptide(L)'
;MIEFTPPEPPAFDASCALEPAYRLLDHYTSYRTDVTVDGMKHENVVLFDFLKTLRDHPDYEAAKSRFLKNIEGVLEREGGKLEWLERDL
;
A
#
# COMPACT_ATOMS: atom_id res chain seq x y z
N MET A 1 -6.75 6.53 15.54
CA MET A 1 -6.52 7.15 14.22
C MET A 1 -5.19 6.70 13.64
N ILE A 2 -5.18 6.22 12.39
CA ILE A 2 -3.99 5.76 11.68
C ILE A 2 -3.65 6.76 10.55
N GLU A 3 -2.44 7.31 10.57
CA GLU A 3 -1.94 8.28 9.59
C GLU A 3 -0.62 7.80 8.99
N PHE A 4 -0.44 7.96 7.67
CA PHE A 4 0.77 7.58 6.96
C PHE A 4 0.90 8.34 5.65
N THR A 5 2.12 8.44 5.11
CA THR A 5 2.34 8.96 3.77
C THR A 5 2.00 7.88 2.73
N PRO A 6 1.05 8.12 1.81
CA PRO A 6 0.64 7.12 0.83
C PRO A 6 1.79 6.80 -0.15
N PRO A 7 1.87 5.55 -0.66
CA PRO A 7 2.91 5.16 -1.59
C PRO A 7 2.73 5.82 -2.95
N GLU A 8 3.72 6.58 -3.39
CA GLU A 8 3.71 7.13 -4.75
C GLU A 8 4.03 6.04 -5.80
N PRO A 9 3.46 6.17 -7.01
CA PRO A 9 3.81 5.28 -8.11
C PRO A 9 5.31 5.40 -8.39
N PRO A 10 6.03 4.27 -8.52
CA PRO A 10 7.45 4.29 -8.78
C PRO A 10 7.73 4.87 -10.17
N ALA A 11 8.82 5.64 -10.28
CA ALA A 11 9.29 6.22 -11.54
C ALA A 11 10.04 5.19 -12.40
N PHE A 12 9.44 4.04 -12.69
CA PHE A 12 9.99 3.08 -13.64
C PHE A 12 9.25 3.16 -14.98
N ASP A 13 10.00 3.01 -16.08
CA ASP A 13 9.42 2.99 -17.42
C ASP A 13 8.71 1.65 -17.64
N ALA A 14 7.39 1.64 -17.47
CA ALA A 14 6.55 0.46 -17.63
C ALA A 14 6.74 -0.23 -19.00
N SER A 15 7.12 0.54 -20.03
CA SER A 15 7.34 0.05 -21.40
C SER A 15 8.46 -0.98 -21.53
N CYS A 16 9.36 -1.06 -20.55
CA CYS A 16 10.53 -1.95 -20.58
C CYS A 16 10.42 -3.12 -19.57
N ALA A 17 9.37 -3.14 -18.74
CA ALA A 17 9.15 -4.21 -17.77
C ALA A 17 8.36 -5.35 -18.39
N LEU A 18 8.88 -6.58 -18.27
CA LEU A 18 8.18 -7.80 -18.74
C LEU A 18 6.84 -8.01 -18.01
N GLU A 19 6.74 -7.51 -16.77
CA GLU A 19 5.63 -7.75 -15.84
C GLU A 19 5.39 -6.52 -14.94
N PRO A 20 4.83 -5.41 -15.47
CA PRO A 20 4.71 -4.14 -14.75
C PRO A 20 3.76 -4.23 -13.54
N ALA A 21 2.67 -4.98 -13.64
CA ALA A 21 1.76 -5.21 -12.52
C ALA A 21 2.44 -5.87 -11.30
N TYR A 22 3.26 -6.90 -11.50
CA TYR A 22 3.95 -7.58 -10.41
C TYR A 22 5.03 -6.71 -9.77
N ARG A 23 5.73 -5.90 -10.58
CA ARG A 23 6.66 -4.88 -10.09
C ARG A 23 5.98 -3.84 -9.21
N LEU A 24 4.79 -3.39 -9.62
CA LEU A 24 3.98 -2.48 -8.79
C LEU A 24 3.57 -3.12 -7.48
N LEU A 25 3.09 -4.37 -7.49
CA LEU A 25 2.73 -5.09 -6.26
C LEU A 25 3.92 -5.21 -5.31
N ASP A 26 5.09 -5.60 -5.82
CA ASP A 26 6.32 -5.70 -5.02
C ASP A 26 6.69 -4.34 -4.39
N HIS A 27 6.62 -3.26 -5.17
CA HIS A 27 6.83 -1.90 -4.68
C HIS A 27 5.86 -1.53 -3.55
N TYR A 28 4.55 -1.77 -3.75
CA TYR A 28 3.53 -1.40 -2.76
C TYR A 28 3.56 -2.28 -1.50
N THR A 29 3.90 -3.56 -1.63
CA THR A 29 4.00 -4.49 -0.50
C THR A 29 5.29 -4.31 0.30
N SER A 30 6.35 -3.80 -0.34
CA SER A 30 7.64 -3.48 0.30
C SER A 30 7.78 -2.01 0.71
N TYR A 31 6.78 -1.17 0.41
CA TYR A 31 6.83 0.28 0.66
C TYR A 31 6.97 0.57 2.17
N ARG A 32 7.97 1.37 2.51
CA ARG A 32 8.25 1.77 3.89
C ARG A 32 7.93 3.23 4.09
N THR A 33 7.28 3.53 5.21
CA THR A 33 6.95 4.89 5.59
C THR A 33 6.84 5.03 7.10
N ASP A 34 6.74 6.27 7.56
CA ASP A 34 6.40 6.58 8.94
C ASP A 34 4.89 6.48 9.10
N VAL A 35 4.44 5.74 10.12
CA VAL A 35 3.02 5.54 10.42
C VAL A 35 2.74 6.02 11.84
N THR A 36 1.74 6.88 12.01
CA THR A 36 1.28 7.32 13.32
C THR A 36 -0.01 6.59 13.66
N VAL A 37 -0.05 5.90 14.81
CA VAL A 37 -1.23 5.20 15.33
C VAL A 37 -1.55 5.78 16.70
N ASP A 38 -2.72 6.41 16.84
CA ASP A 38 -3.17 7.05 18.08
C ASP A 38 -2.12 7.99 18.71
N GLY A 39 -1.39 8.72 17.87
CA GLY A 39 -0.33 9.63 18.29
C GLY A 39 1.02 8.98 18.57
N MET A 40 1.14 7.65 18.50
CA MET A 40 2.43 6.94 18.53
C MET A 40 3.02 6.83 17.13
N LYS A 41 4.21 7.39 16.93
CA LYS A 41 4.94 7.31 15.66
C LYS A 41 5.71 5.99 15.56
N HIS A 42 5.51 5.27 14.47
CA HIS A 42 6.26 4.09 14.06
C HIS A 42 7.09 4.44 12.81
N GLU A 43 8.40 4.46 12.95
CA GLU A 43 9.29 4.97 11.90
C GLU A 43 9.75 3.86 10.95
N ASN A 44 9.80 4.18 9.65
CA ASN A 44 10.36 3.30 8.60
C ASN A 44 9.80 1.85 8.61
N VAL A 45 8.50 1.71 8.85
CA VAL A 45 7.81 0.42 8.85
C VAL A 45 7.30 0.09 7.46
N VAL A 46 7.23 -1.21 7.12
CA VAL A 46 6.61 -1.67 5.88
C VAL A 46 5.10 -1.46 6.02
N LEU A 47 4.52 -0.50 5.29
CA LEU A 47 3.14 -0.06 5.49
C LEU A 47 2.14 -1.22 5.34
N PHE A 48 2.32 -2.04 4.30
CA PHE A 48 1.43 -3.17 4.03
C PHE A 48 1.44 -4.20 5.16
N ASP A 49 2.63 -4.62 5.61
CA ASP A 49 2.77 -5.54 6.73
C ASP A 49 2.26 -4.93 8.04
N PHE A 50 2.56 -3.65 8.27
CA PHE A 50 2.11 -2.94 9.45
C PHE A 50 0.58 -2.84 9.52
N LEU A 51 -0.10 -2.52 8.42
CA LEU A 51 -1.57 -2.53 8.34
C LEU A 51 -2.14 -3.93 8.68
N LYS A 52 -1.50 -5.02 8.21
CA LYS A 52 -1.92 -6.39 8.56
C LYS A 52 -1.83 -6.69 10.05
N THR A 53 -0.96 -6.02 10.80
CA THR A 53 -0.88 -6.16 12.26
C THR A 53 -1.98 -5.38 12.97
N LEU A 54 -2.55 -4.36 12.32
CA LEU A 54 -3.57 -3.46 12.87
C LEU A 54 -5.01 -3.89 12.53
N ARG A 55 -5.26 -5.12 12.07
CA ARG A 55 -6.61 -5.58 11.68
C ARG A 55 -7.67 -5.47 12.77
N ASP A 56 -7.26 -5.55 14.03
CA ASP A 56 -8.16 -5.41 15.19
C ASP A 56 -8.42 -3.94 15.58
N HIS A 57 -7.69 -3.01 14.96
CA HIS A 57 -7.77 -1.58 15.28
C HIS A 57 -9.05 -0.95 14.68
N PRO A 58 -9.79 -0.11 15.41
CA PRO A 58 -11.05 0.48 14.93
C PRO A 58 -10.91 1.32 13.66
N ASP A 59 -9.79 2.04 13.48
CA ASP A 59 -9.49 2.80 12.25
C ASP A 59 -8.95 1.95 11.07
N TYR A 60 -8.78 0.64 11.23
CA TYR A 60 -8.16 -0.23 10.23
C TYR A 60 -8.81 -0.12 8.86
N GLU A 61 -10.14 -0.24 8.79
CA GLU A 61 -10.90 -0.21 7.54
C GLU A 61 -10.73 1.13 6.80
N ALA A 62 -10.67 2.23 7.54
CA ALA A 62 -10.44 3.56 6.97
C ALA A 62 -9.01 3.70 6.42
N ALA A 63 -8.02 3.17 7.14
CA ALA A 63 -6.61 3.15 6.72
C ALA A 63 -6.41 2.26 5.48
N LYS A 64 -6.98 1.05 5.48
CA LYS A 64 -7.00 0.12 4.35
C LYS A 64 -7.62 0.77 3.11
N SER A 65 -8.80 1.38 3.25
CA SER A 65 -9.48 2.06 2.15
C SER A 65 -8.65 3.20 1.55
N ARG A 66 -7.97 4.01 2.38
CA ARG A 66 -7.05 5.07 1.92
C ARG A 66 -5.85 4.52 1.15
N PHE A 67 -5.25 3.44 1.64
CA PHE A 67 -4.12 2.77 0.98
C PHE A 67 -4.55 2.23 -0.40
N LEU A 68 -5.65 1.49 -0.46
CA LEU A 68 -6.14 0.89 -1.70
C LEU A 68 -6.55 1.93 -2.74
N LYS A 69 -7.27 2.98 -2.33
CA LYS A 69 -7.69 4.08 -3.23
C LYS A 69 -6.51 4.81 -3.88
N ASN A 70 -5.37 4.85 -3.20
CA ASN A 70 -4.17 5.46 -3.77
C ASN A 70 -3.55 4.61 -4.90
N ILE A 71 -3.74 3.29 -4.84
CA ILE A 71 -3.09 2.30 -5.71
C ILE A 71 -3.99 1.85 -6.85
N GLU A 72 -5.31 1.81 -6.64
CA GLU A 72 -6.39 1.48 -7.61
C GLU A 72 -6.05 1.88 -9.04
N GLY A 73 -5.98 3.19 -9.29
CA GLY A 73 -5.81 3.68 -10.65
C GLY A 73 -4.45 3.35 -11.26
N VAL A 74 -3.40 3.15 -10.48
CA VAL A 74 -2.06 2.80 -11.00
C VAL A 74 -1.99 1.32 -11.35
N LEU A 75 -2.49 0.45 -10.45
CA LEU A 75 -2.41 -0.99 -10.60
C LEU A 75 -3.26 -1.50 -11.77
N GLU A 76 -4.48 -0.98 -11.92
CA GLU A 76 -5.38 -1.38 -13.02
C GLU A 76 -4.86 -0.96 -14.41
N ARG A 77 -4.17 0.19 -14.50
CA ARG A 77 -3.56 0.67 -15.76
C ARG A 77 -2.50 -0.29 -16.30
N GLU A 78 -1.76 -0.93 -15.40
CA GLU A 78 -0.68 -1.86 -15.75
C GLU A 78 -1.15 -3.32 -15.82
N GLY A 79 -2.47 -3.57 -15.79
CA GLY A 79 -3.07 -4.90 -15.87
C GLY A 79 -3.04 -5.71 -14.56
N GLY A 80 -2.73 -5.06 -13.44
CA GLY A 80 -2.85 -5.64 -12.10
C GLY A 80 -4.28 -5.55 -11.56
N LYS A 81 -4.52 -6.24 -10.44
CA LYS A 81 -5.84 -6.24 -9.81
C LYS A 81 -5.79 -5.86 -8.34
N LEU A 82 -6.66 -4.93 -7.92
CA LEU A 82 -6.76 -4.47 -6.53
C LEU A 82 -7.14 -5.60 -5.56
N GLU A 83 -7.98 -6.55 -6.02
CA GLU A 83 -8.42 -7.74 -5.27
C GLU A 83 -7.25 -8.56 -4.69
N TRP A 84 -6.06 -8.51 -5.30
CA TRP A 84 -4.88 -9.21 -4.81
C TRP A 84 -4.37 -8.64 -3.48
N LEU A 85 -4.39 -7.30 -3.34
CA LEU A 85 -4.00 -6.60 -2.12
C LEU A 85 -5.12 -6.66 -1.08
N GLU A 86 -6.38 -6.51 -1.52
CA GLU A 86 -7.55 -6.56 -0.64
C GLU A 86 -7.73 -7.89 0.08
N ARG A 87 -7.35 -8.99 -0.55
CA ARG A 87 -7.46 -10.33 0.04
C ARG A 87 -6.46 -10.55 1.18
N ASP A 88 -5.29 -9.93 1.12
CA ASP A 88 -4.21 -10.16 2.09
C ASP A 88 -4.30 -9.20 3.30
N LEU A 89 -4.97 -8.05 3.12
CA LEU A 89 -5.31 -7.05 4.14
C LEU A 89 -6.63 -7.38 4.84
#